data_AF-A0A8T4IT71-F1
#
_entry.id   AF-A0A8T4IT71-F1
#
_cell.length_a   1.000
_cell.length_b   1.000
_cell.length_c   1.000
_cell.angle_alpha   90.00
_cell.angle_beta   90.00
_cell.angle_gamma   90.00
#
_symmetry.space_group_name_H-M   'P 1'
#
loop_
_entity.id
_entity.type
_entity.pdbx_description
1 polymer ?
#
loop_
_entity_poly.entity_id
_entity_poly.type
_entity_poly.pdbx_seq_one_letter_code
_entity_poly.pdbx_strand_id
1 'polypeptide(L)'
;MRTPTHPLLYRHGSTAVLRAASTPLTSTPGSWPDLDNLEATREWLGRIWTDTRFAEAVRLASPGLAERVDAVCKGHRTAVPRTRRIALSVARYLLRTVSRPTPFGLFAGAAPVTLGGPARVGWCEEHTGTARVLFAP
;
A
#
# COMPACT_ATOMS: atom_id res chain seq x y z
N MET A 1 28.43 12.32 34.08
CA MET A 1 27.19 12.67 33.34
C MET A 1 27.01 14.18 33.44
N ARG A 2 27.19 14.93 32.35
CA ARG A 2 27.04 16.40 32.37
C ARG A 2 25.54 16.75 32.31
N THR A 3 25.05 17.45 33.32
CA THR A 3 23.69 18.01 33.34
C THR A 3 23.59 19.11 32.28
N PRO A 4 22.56 19.14 31.43
CA PRO A 4 22.39 20.20 30.44
C PRO A 4 22.26 21.56 31.13
N THR A 5 23.12 22.52 30.78
CA THR A 5 23.15 23.89 31.32
C THR A 5 22.14 24.85 30.64
N HIS A 6 21.45 24.39 29.60
CA HIS A 6 20.38 25.13 28.95
C HIS A 6 19.02 24.51 29.28
N PRO A 7 17.97 25.32 29.50
CA PRO A 7 16.63 24.77 29.70
C PRO A 7 16.25 23.92 28.50
N LEU A 8 15.73 22.72 28.75
CA LEU A 8 15.19 21.86 27.71
C LEU A 8 14.01 22.58 27.05
N LEU A 9 14.24 23.12 25.85
CA LEU A 9 13.22 23.85 25.08
C LEU A 9 12.12 22.93 24.54
N TYR A 10 12.35 21.61 24.56
CA TYR A 10 11.40 20.61 24.10
C TYR A 10 11.41 19.40 25.02
N ARG A 11 10.22 18.94 25.38
CA ARG A 11 9.96 17.69 26.08
C ARG A 11 8.96 16.90 25.25
N HIS A 12 9.38 15.76 24.69
CA HIS A 12 8.47 14.86 23.99
C HIS A 12 7.54 14.17 24.99
N GLY A 13 6.33 13.80 24.54
CA GLY A 13 5.48 12.88 25.29
C GLY A 13 6.07 11.46 25.31
N SER A 14 5.54 10.58 26.16
CA SER A 14 5.95 9.17 26.23
C SER A 14 5.36 8.32 25.10
N THR A 15 4.50 8.89 24.25
CA THR A 15 3.78 8.17 23.19
C THR A 15 4.07 8.79 21.82
N ALA A 16 4.20 7.96 20.80
CA ALA A 16 4.20 8.36 19.40
C ALA A 16 3.35 7.40 18.55
N VAL A 17 3.30 7.66 17.24
CA VAL A 17 2.59 6.82 16.27
C VAL A 17 3.59 6.29 15.26
N LEU A 18 3.73 4.97 15.19
CA LEU A 18 4.40 4.29 14.09
C LEU A 18 3.46 4.25 12.89
N ARG A 19 3.97 4.60 11.72
CA ARG A 19 3.28 4.40 10.45
C ARG A 19 4.12 3.47 9.58
N ALA A 20 3.48 2.51 8.95
CA ALA A 20 4.15 1.47 8.20
C ALA A 20 3.38 1.10 6.95
N ALA A 21 4.09 0.75 5.88
CA ALA A 21 3.50 0.11 4.72
C ALA A 21 2.97 -1.28 5.11
N SER A 22 1.89 -1.75 4.49
CA SER A 22 1.24 -3.02 4.87
C SER A 22 1.97 -4.25 4.35
N THR A 23 2.97 -4.07 3.48
CA THR A 23 3.72 -5.15 2.86
C THR A 23 5.22 -4.92 2.98
N PRO A 24 6.04 -5.96 3.26
CA PRO A 24 7.49 -5.85 3.23
C PRO A 24 8.02 -5.39 1.86
N LEU A 25 9.13 -4.64 1.88
CA LEU A 25 9.80 -4.20 0.64
C LEU A 25 10.25 -5.37 -0.25
N THR A 26 10.57 -6.50 0.37
CA THR A 26 11.00 -7.74 -0.28
C THR A 26 9.87 -8.45 -1.04
N SER A 27 8.61 -8.06 -0.86
CA SER A 27 7.46 -8.63 -1.58
C SER A 27 7.19 -7.96 -2.93
N THR A 28 8.09 -7.10 -3.40
CA THR A 28 8.00 -6.51 -4.74
C THR A 28 8.05 -7.60 -5.81
N PRO A 29 7.27 -7.52 -6.91
CA PRO A 29 7.32 -8.51 -7.98
C PRO A 29 8.74 -8.68 -8.52
N GLY A 30 9.16 -9.93 -8.74
CA GLY A 30 10.48 -10.23 -9.31
C GLY A 30 10.65 -9.82 -10.78
N SER A 31 9.54 -9.56 -11.50
CA SER A 31 9.56 -9.06 -12.88
C SER A 31 8.36 -8.15 -13.19
N TRP A 32 8.61 -7.18 -14.06
CA TRP A 32 7.62 -6.25 -14.60
C TRP A 32 7.28 -6.65 -16.05
N PRO A 33 6.06 -6.36 -16.53
CA PRO A 33 5.69 -6.71 -17.89
C PRO A 33 6.40 -5.79 -18.89
N ASP A 34 6.65 -6.31 -20.08
CA ASP A 34 6.81 -5.45 -21.26
C ASP A 34 5.46 -4.79 -21.56
N LEU A 35 5.37 -3.48 -21.31
CA LEU A 35 4.15 -2.69 -21.42
C LEU A 35 3.70 -2.44 -22.87
N ASP A 36 4.57 -2.69 -23.84
CA ASP A 36 4.25 -2.57 -25.26
C ASP A 36 3.79 -3.91 -25.85
N ASN A 37 3.95 -5.01 -25.09
CA ASN A 37 3.38 -6.32 -25.38
C ASN A 37 2.05 -6.53 -24.61
N LEU A 38 0.94 -6.57 -25.35
CA LEU A 38 -0.40 -6.70 -24.79
C LEU A 38 -0.59 -7.99 -23.99
N GLU A 39 -0.13 -9.12 -24.52
CA GLU A 39 -0.34 -10.42 -23.88
C GLU A 39 0.53 -10.56 -22.63
N ALA A 40 1.80 -10.13 -22.68
CA ALA A 40 2.66 -10.09 -21.50
C ALA A 40 2.09 -9.17 -20.40
N THR A 41 1.51 -8.03 -20.79
CA THR A 41 0.84 -7.11 -19.86
C THR A 41 -0.40 -7.74 -19.23
N ARG A 42 -1.22 -8.45 -20.02
CA ARG A 42 -2.41 -9.16 -19.52
C ARG A 42 -2.05 -10.28 -18.56
N GLU A 43 -1.06 -11.08 -18.91
CA GLU A 43 -0.57 -12.18 -18.07
C GLU A 43 -0.06 -11.62 -16.74
N TRP A 44 0.75 -10.57 -16.77
CA TRP A 44 1.23 -9.92 -15.55
C TRP A 44 0.09 -9.36 -14.70
N LEU A 45 -0.89 -8.67 -15.31
CA LEU A 45 -2.07 -8.18 -14.60
C LEU A 45 -2.82 -9.34 -13.94
N GLY A 46 -3.08 -10.42 -14.67
CA GLY A 46 -3.74 -11.61 -14.13
C GLY A 46 -2.99 -12.21 -12.95
N ARG A 47 -1.66 -12.32 -13.05
CA ARG A 47 -0.80 -12.85 -11.99
C ARG A 47 -0.78 -11.99 -10.73
N ILE A 48 -0.72 -10.66 -10.88
CA ILE A 48 -0.78 -9.74 -9.73
C ILE A 48 -2.17 -9.78 -9.08
N TRP A 49 -3.22 -9.92 -9.90
CA TRP A 49 -4.60 -9.92 -9.42
C TRP A 49 -5.00 -11.20 -8.68
N THR A 50 -4.16 -12.24 -8.65
CA THR A 50 -4.38 -13.42 -7.80
C THR A 50 -4.11 -13.15 -6.32
N ASP A 51 -3.30 -12.13 -5.99
CA ASP A 51 -3.16 -11.65 -4.62
C ASP A 51 -4.45 -10.93 -4.21
N THR A 52 -5.27 -11.66 -3.47
CA THR A 52 -6.60 -11.17 -3.04
C THR A 52 -6.48 -9.96 -2.12
N ARG A 53 -5.48 -9.93 -1.22
CA ARG A 53 -5.27 -8.79 -0.30
C ARG A 53 -4.92 -7.53 -1.08
N PHE A 54 -4.04 -7.65 -2.07
CA PHE A 54 -3.70 -6.53 -2.93
C PHE A 54 -4.90 -6.08 -3.78
N ALA A 55 -5.63 -7.01 -4.39
CA ALA A 55 -6.82 -6.69 -5.18
C ALA A 55 -7.90 -5.97 -4.35
N GLU A 56 -8.15 -6.41 -3.11
CA GLU A 56 -9.05 -5.76 -2.16
C GLU A 56 -8.59 -4.35 -1.79
N ALA A 57 -7.30 -4.16 -1.52
CA ALA A 57 -6.73 -2.84 -1.24
C ALA A 57 -6.96 -1.86 -2.42
N VAL A 58 -6.79 -2.34 -3.65
CA VAL A 58 -7.06 -1.54 -4.86
C VAL A 58 -8.55 -1.29 -5.04
N ARG A 59 -9.43 -2.27 -4.81
CA ARG A 59 -10.89 -2.09 -4.85
C ARG A 59 -11.35 -1.00 -3.89
N LEU A 60 -10.81 -0.98 -2.67
CA LEU A 60 -11.15 0.04 -1.67
C LEU A 60 -10.68 1.43 -2.09
N ALA A 61 -9.47 1.54 -2.62
CA ALA A 61 -8.88 2.83 -2.98
C ALA A 61 -9.31 3.39 -4.34
N SER A 62 -9.63 2.51 -5.30
CA SER A 62 -9.96 2.88 -6.67
C SER A 62 -10.89 1.85 -7.32
N PRO A 63 -12.19 1.86 -7.01
CA PRO A 63 -13.17 0.91 -7.54
C PRO A 63 -13.14 0.83 -9.08
N GLY A 64 -13.14 1.98 -9.76
CA GLY A 64 -13.10 2.01 -11.22
C GLY A 64 -11.79 1.47 -11.83
N LEU A 65 -10.66 1.51 -11.12
CA LEU A 65 -9.45 0.82 -11.58
C LEU A 65 -9.62 -0.69 -11.44
N ALA A 66 -10.13 -1.17 -10.30
CA ALA A 66 -10.35 -2.58 -10.06
C ALA A 66 -11.30 -3.20 -11.10
N GLU A 67 -12.41 -2.54 -11.43
CA GLU A 67 -13.34 -2.97 -12.48
C GLU A 67 -12.64 -3.11 -13.84
N ARG A 68 -11.73 -2.20 -14.17
CA ARG A 68 -10.97 -2.27 -15.42
C ARG A 68 -9.97 -3.42 -15.42
N VAL A 69 -9.33 -3.73 -14.28
CA VAL A 69 -8.45 -4.89 -14.18
C VAL A 69 -9.26 -6.18 -14.30
N ASP A 70 -10.40 -6.28 -13.61
CA ASP A 70 -11.31 -7.43 -13.71
C ASP A 70 -11.75 -7.69 -15.16
N ALA A 71 -12.10 -6.63 -15.90
CA ALA A 71 -12.48 -6.76 -17.31
C ALA A 71 -11.34 -7.33 -18.16
N VAL A 72 -10.10 -6.87 -17.94
CA VAL A 72 -8.90 -7.39 -18.61
C VAL A 72 -8.66 -8.85 -18.25
N CYS A 73 -8.74 -9.22 -16.97
CA CYS A 73 -8.55 -10.60 -16.50
C CYS A 73 -9.62 -11.57 -17.02
N LYS A 74 -10.86 -11.08 -17.26
CA LYS A 74 -11.95 -11.84 -17.87
C LYS A 74 -11.85 -11.96 -19.41
N GLY A 75 -10.75 -11.47 -20.02
CA GLY A 75 -10.53 -11.58 -21.46
C GLY A 75 -11.32 -10.57 -22.32
N HIS A 76 -11.87 -9.51 -21.72
CA HIS A 76 -12.56 -8.49 -22.51
C HIS A 76 -11.57 -7.78 -23.45
N ARG A 77 -12.01 -7.54 -24.69
CA ARG A 77 -11.20 -6.83 -25.70
C ARG A 77 -10.96 -5.41 -25.23
N THR A 78 -9.72 -5.12 -24.87
CA THR A 78 -9.29 -3.80 -24.37
C THR A 78 -8.14 -3.34 -25.27
N ALA A 79 -8.21 -2.10 -25.76
CA ALA A 79 -7.17 -1.55 -26.65
C ALA A 79 -5.81 -1.47 -25.93
N VAL A 80 -4.71 -1.69 -26.66
CA VAL A 80 -3.33 -1.69 -26.13
C VAL A 80 -3.00 -0.46 -25.28
N PRO A 81 -3.28 0.80 -25.72
CA PRO A 81 -2.96 1.98 -24.91
C PRO A 81 -3.71 2.01 -23.57
N ARG A 82 -4.91 1.41 -23.51
CA ARG A 82 -5.71 1.34 -22.29
C ARG A 82 -5.17 0.29 -21.34
N THR A 83 -4.80 -0.90 -21.83
CA THR A 83 -4.19 -1.97 -21.01
C THR A 83 -2.87 -1.50 -20.39
N ARG A 84 -2.03 -0.81 -21.16
CA ARG A 84 -0.79 -0.19 -20.68
C ARG A 84 -1.02 0.78 -19.51
N ARG A 85 -2.01 1.68 -19.63
CA ARG A 85 -2.38 2.63 -18.55
C ARG A 85 -2.90 1.93 -17.30
N ILE A 86 -3.67 0.84 -17.47
CA ILE A 86 -4.16 0.02 -16.36
C ILE A 86 -2.96 -0.60 -15.63
N ALA A 87 -2.05 -1.27 -16.36
CA ALA A 87 -0.86 -1.88 -15.80
C ALA A 87 0.04 -0.88 -15.06
N LEU A 88 0.29 0.29 -15.64
CA LEU A 88 1.03 1.37 -14.96
C LEU A 88 0.35 1.87 -13.68
N SER A 89 -0.99 1.83 -13.62
CA SER A 89 -1.73 2.21 -12.42
C SER A 89 -1.61 1.14 -11.34
N VAL A 90 -1.72 -0.14 -11.72
CA VAL A 90 -1.51 -1.29 -10.82
C VAL A 90 -0.08 -1.30 -10.29
N ALA A 91 0.92 -1.07 -11.14
CA ALA A 91 2.32 -0.99 -10.74
C ALA A 91 2.56 0.10 -9.68
N ARG A 92 1.94 1.28 -9.84
CA ARG A 92 2.00 2.34 -8.83
C ARG A 92 1.38 1.92 -7.49
N TYR A 93 0.29 1.16 -7.50
CA TYR A 93 -0.30 0.63 -6.27
C TYR A 93 0.57 -0.46 -5.61
N LEU A 94 1.22 -1.33 -6.39
CA LEU A 94 2.21 -2.27 -5.86
C LEU A 94 3.35 -1.54 -5.18
N LEU A 95 3.96 -0.57 -5.88
CA LEU A 95 5.04 0.23 -5.29
C LEU A 95 4.57 0.98 -4.05
N ARG A 96 3.32 1.47 -4.02
CA ARG A 96 2.74 2.11 -2.84
C ARG A 96 2.68 1.17 -1.64
N THR A 97 2.23 -0.08 -1.83
CA THR A 97 2.03 -1.04 -0.73
C THR A 97 3.33 -1.44 -0.03
N VAL A 98 4.46 -1.31 -0.73
CA VAL A 98 5.78 -1.70 -0.22
C VAL A 98 6.64 -0.52 0.27
N SER A 99 6.37 0.72 -0.19
CA SER A 99 7.29 1.85 0.02
C SER A 99 6.71 3.05 0.76
N ARG A 100 5.37 3.24 0.80
CA ARG A 100 4.78 4.48 1.30
C ARG A 100 4.06 4.28 2.65
N PRO A 101 4.65 4.71 3.79
CA PRO A 101 4.05 4.55 5.11
C PRO A 101 2.96 5.58 5.42
N THR A 102 2.28 6.13 4.41
CA THR A 102 1.19 7.10 4.63
C THR A 102 -0.15 6.35 4.73
N PRO A 103 -0.82 6.33 5.90
CA PRO A 103 -2.06 5.59 6.10
C PRO A 103 -3.12 5.96 5.07
N PHE A 104 -3.53 4.99 4.26
CA PHE A 104 -4.51 5.15 3.19
C PHE A 104 -5.02 3.79 2.75
N GLY A 105 -6.33 3.57 2.86
CA GLY A 105 -6.93 2.27 2.56
C GLY A 105 -6.20 1.15 3.31
N LEU A 106 -5.93 0.05 2.61
CA LEU A 106 -5.24 -1.12 3.16
C LEU A 106 -3.74 -1.16 2.81
N PHE A 107 -3.16 -0.06 2.32
CA PHE A 107 -1.75 0.00 1.87
C PHE A 107 -0.76 0.37 2.98
N ALA A 108 -1.25 0.90 4.10
CA ALA A 108 -0.43 1.30 5.23
C ALA A 108 -1.26 1.35 6.51
N GLY A 109 -0.63 0.98 7.63
CA GLY A 109 -1.22 0.98 8.96
C GLY A 109 -0.58 2.02 9.89
N ALA A 110 -1.17 2.16 11.07
CA ALA A 110 -0.62 2.94 12.17
C ALA A 110 -0.76 2.17 13.48
N ALA A 111 0.21 2.32 14.38
CA ALA A 111 0.20 1.71 15.71
C ALA A 111 0.78 2.68 16.75
N PRO A 112 0.26 2.69 17.99
CA PRO A 112 0.88 3.46 19.07
C PRO A 112 2.25 2.86 19.42
N VAL A 113 3.20 3.71 19.78
CA VAL A 113 4.51 3.31 20.31
C VAL A 113 4.82 4.07 21.59
N THR A 114 5.52 3.41 22.51
CA THR A 114 6.02 4.03 23.75
C THR A 114 7.48 4.43 23.58
N LEU A 115 7.82 5.63 24.03
CA LEU A 115 9.17 6.19 24.03
C LEU A 115 9.75 6.12 25.46
N GLY A 116 10.99 5.66 25.61
CA GLY A 116 11.66 5.67 26.93
C GLY A 116 12.60 4.49 27.24
N GLY A 117 12.78 3.54 26.31
CA GLY A 117 13.67 2.39 26.50
C GLY A 117 14.31 1.91 25.18
N PRO A 118 14.97 0.73 25.18
CA PRO A 118 15.54 0.14 23.98
C PRO A 118 14.48 -0.08 22.90
N ALA A 119 14.83 0.20 21.64
CA ALA A 119 13.92 0.03 20.51
C ALA A 119 13.59 -1.46 20.30
N ARG A 120 12.29 -1.77 20.23
CA ARG A 120 11.78 -3.09 19.87
C ARG A 120 10.65 -2.91 18.86
N VAL A 121 10.64 -3.73 17.81
CA VAL A 121 9.60 -3.75 16.79
C VAL A 121 9.20 -5.19 16.52
N GLY A 122 7.90 -5.43 16.44
CA GLY A 122 7.32 -6.70 16.04
C GLY A 122 6.18 -6.44 15.06
N TRP A 123 6.05 -7.31 14.07
CA TRP A 123 4.93 -7.30 13.14
C TRP A 123 3.97 -8.42 13.54
N CYS A 124 2.67 -8.14 13.56
CA CYS A 124 1.62 -9.14 13.74
C CYS A 124 0.79 -9.25 12.46
N GLU A 125 -0.01 -10.31 12.34
CA GLU A 125 -0.92 -10.48 11.20
C GLU A 125 -2.35 -9.99 11.48
N GLU A 126 -2.66 -9.69 12.75
CA GLU A 126 -3.99 -9.29 13.24
C GLU A 126 -4.27 -7.79 13.04
N HIS A 127 -4.08 -7.31 11.81
CA HIS A 127 -4.38 -5.91 11.46
C HIS A 127 -5.89 -5.68 11.39
N THR A 128 -6.39 -4.66 12.07
CA THR A 128 -7.81 -4.28 12.03
C THR A 128 -8.05 -3.03 11.19
N GLY A 129 -9.08 -3.07 10.35
CA GLY A 129 -9.53 -1.94 9.55
C GLY A 129 -10.66 -1.18 10.26
N THR A 130 -10.65 0.16 10.18
CA THR A 130 -11.77 0.99 10.62
C THR A 130 -12.29 1.78 9.43
N ALA A 131 -13.60 1.71 9.16
CA ALA A 131 -14.25 2.46 8.10
C ALA A 131 -15.11 3.59 8.68
N ARG A 132 -15.19 4.71 7.95
CA ARG A 132 -16.10 5.82 8.26
C ARG A 132 -16.92 6.13 7.02
N VAL A 133 -18.24 6.16 7.18
CA VAL A 133 -19.15 6.66 6.15
C VAL A 133 -19.19 8.18 6.24
N LEU A 134 -18.86 8.85 5.14
CA LEU A 134 -19.08 10.28 5.00
C LEU A 134 -20.43 10.48 4.32
N PHE A 135 -21.40 10.98 5.08
CA PHE A 135 -22.64 11.48 4.48
C PHE A 135 -22.33 12.86 3.90
N ALA A 136 -22.56 13.03 2.59
CA ALA A 136 -22.59 14.37 2.01
C ALA A 136 -23.89 15.05 2.43
N PRO A 137 -23.86 16.32 2.87
CA PRO A 137 -25.06 17.09 3.20
C PRO A 137 -25.93 17.36 1.97
#